data_AF-A0A267TK59-F1
#
_entry.id   AF-A0A267TK59-F1
#
_cell.length_a   1.000
_cell.length_b   1.000
_cell.length_c   1.000
_cell.angle_alpha   90.00
_cell.angle_beta   90.00
_cell.angle_gamma   90.00
#
_symmetry.space_group_name_H-M   'P 1'
#
loop_
_entity.id
_entity.type
_entity.pdbx_description
1 polymer ?
#
loop_
_entity_poly.entity_id
_entity_poly.type
_entity_poly.pdbx_seq_one_letter_code
_entity_poly.pdbx_strand_id
1 'polypeptide(L)'
;MFVKKLFAFTFQEKIWNIQLSEHHLVAELRNETLRKVELICIDLVNAALIWKQSSPINTWWQSLGKLNDDLVEIIEFSEETKPQVTQKHYLNIQTGELSGHIPQVSDNFSSHPYRYLQPVHYTEQNEYFPAIHRFLYRLLNVDIQKGVDYLEYKDKIIISYYLYQENRLWNYLLVVNNRKEVLLNELLTESEGLGLGTFTVKPEILLYVKNKSQLHGYELN
;
A
#
# COMPACT_ATOMS: atom_id res chain seq x y z
N MET A 1 16.60 -11.28 -15.04
CA MET A 1 16.10 -10.46 -13.92
C MET A 1 14.63 -10.84 -13.73
N PHE A 2 14.21 -11.26 -12.55
CA PHE A 2 12.88 -11.84 -12.32
C PHE A 2 12.18 -11.10 -11.18
N VAL A 3 10.84 -11.15 -11.18
CA VAL A 3 10.01 -10.68 -10.08
C VAL A 3 9.53 -11.92 -9.33
N LYS A 4 9.86 -12.02 -8.04
CA LYS A 4 9.52 -13.19 -7.20
C LYS A 4 8.52 -12.80 -6.14
N LYS A 5 7.41 -13.55 -6.05
CA LYS A 5 6.44 -13.35 -4.97
C LYS A 5 7.09 -13.70 -3.63
N LEU A 6 7.09 -12.74 -2.69
CA LEU A 6 7.53 -12.94 -1.31
C LEU A 6 6.36 -13.41 -0.47
N PHE A 7 5.24 -12.69 -0.53
CA PHE A 7 4.02 -13.03 0.19
C PHE A 7 2.78 -12.55 -0.56
N ALA A 8 1.65 -13.18 -0.26
CA ALA A 8 0.33 -12.74 -0.64
C ALA A 8 -0.65 -13.13 0.48
N PHE A 9 -1.10 -12.15 1.26
CA PHE A 9 -2.09 -12.37 2.32
C PHE A 9 -3.46 -11.89 1.85
N THR A 10 -4.49 -12.68 2.14
CA THR A 10 -5.89 -12.33 1.84
C THR A 10 -6.65 -12.23 3.15
N PHE A 11 -7.40 -11.14 3.29
CA PHE A 11 -8.22 -10.85 4.46
C PHE A 11 -9.70 -10.86 4.08
N GLN A 12 -10.58 -11.11 5.07
CA GLN A 12 -12.02 -10.96 4.86
C GLN A 12 -12.42 -9.48 4.91
N GLU A 13 -11.65 -8.69 5.65
CA GLU A 13 -11.81 -7.26 5.84
C GLU A 13 -11.17 -6.45 4.70
N LYS A 14 -11.59 -5.20 4.53
CA LYS A 14 -10.92 -4.25 3.63
C LYS A 14 -9.68 -3.71 4.31
N ILE A 15 -8.56 -3.69 3.60
CA ILE A 15 -7.36 -2.94 3.96
C ILE A 15 -7.69 -1.45 3.79
N TRP A 16 -7.63 -0.73 4.89
CA TRP A 16 -8.02 0.68 4.98
C TRP A 16 -6.82 1.62 4.96
N ASN A 17 -5.77 1.27 5.68
CA ASN A 17 -4.54 2.06 5.79
C ASN A 17 -3.35 1.11 5.94
N ILE A 18 -2.19 1.51 5.41
CA ILE A 18 -0.93 0.77 5.51
C ILE A 18 0.15 1.76 5.91
N GLN A 19 1.01 1.35 6.83
CA GLN A 19 2.20 2.09 7.20
C GLN A 19 3.41 1.15 7.22
N LEU A 20 4.58 1.71 6.89
CA LEU A 20 5.84 0.97 6.74
C LEU A 20 6.92 1.53 7.67
N SER A 21 7.72 0.64 8.26
CA SER A 21 9.02 0.94 8.87
C SER A 21 10.16 0.31 8.05
N GLU A 22 11.37 0.17 8.61
CA GLU A 22 12.47 -0.52 7.94
C GLU A 22 12.21 -2.01 7.81
N HIS A 23 11.66 -2.64 8.85
CA HIS A 23 11.53 -4.10 8.89
C HIS A 23 10.08 -4.56 8.86
N HIS A 24 9.13 -3.66 9.08
CA HIS A 24 7.74 -4.03 9.28
C HIS A 24 6.78 -3.29 8.35
N LEU A 25 5.66 -3.97 8.07
CA LEU A 25 4.45 -3.38 7.52
C LEU A 25 3.34 -3.58 8.54
N VAL A 26 2.60 -2.53 8.83
CA VAL A 26 1.36 -2.63 9.62
C VAL A 26 0.20 -2.18 8.75
N ALA A 27 -0.86 -2.98 8.71
CA ALA A 27 -2.09 -2.62 8.01
C ALA A 27 -3.27 -2.57 8.96
N GLU A 28 -4.11 -1.56 8.76
CA GLU A 28 -5.41 -1.41 9.38
C GLU A 28 -6.46 -2.06 8.48
N LEU A 29 -7.19 -3.00 9.04
CA LEU A 29 -8.28 -3.73 8.39
C LEU A 29 -9.61 -3.28 8.98
N ARG A 30 -10.60 -3.04 8.12
CA ARG A 30 -11.95 -2.61 8.53
C ARG A 30 -13.02 -3.55 8.04
N ASN A 31 -13.87 -3.96 8.98
CA ASN A 31 -15.16 -4.58 8.72
C ASN A 31 -16.27 -3.56 8.96
N GLU A 32 -16.80 -2.97 7.88
CA GLU A 32 -17.86 -1.95 7.95
C GLU A 32 -19.16 -2.50 8.53
N THR A 33 -19.51 -3.75 8.24
CA THR A 33 -20.74 -4.38 8.72
C THR A 33 -20.72 -4.61 10.22
N LEU A 34 -19.61 -5.10 10.77
CA LEU A 34 -19.44 -5.35 12.20
C LEU A 34 -18.92 -4.12 12.96
N ARG A 35 -18.59 -3.04 12.25
CA ARG A 35 -17.87 -1.86 12.76
C ARG A 35 -16.63 -2.25 13.59
N LYS A 36 -15.86 -3.21 13.08
CA LYS A 36 -14.67 -3.75 13.75
C LYS A 36 -13.40 -3.29 13.03
N VAL A 37 -12.40 -2.89 13.81
CA VAL A 37 -11.05 -2.60 13.34
C VAL A 37 -10.12 -3.73 13.79
N GLU A 38 -9.39 -4.31 12.85
CA GLU A 38 -8.31 -5.25 13.11
C GLU A 38 -7.00 -4.66 12.62
N LEU A 39 -5.90 -5.07 13.25
CA LEU A 39 -4.54 -4.68 12.88
C LEU A 39 -3.76 -5.93 12.55
N ILE A 40 -2.88 -5.82 11.56
CA ILE A 40 -1.89 -6.85 11.24
C ILE A 40 -0.49 -6.25 11.26
N CYS A 41 0.50 -7.06 11.62
CA CYS A 41 1.90 -6.74 11.42
C CYS A 41 2.59 -7.85 10.63
N ILE A 42 3.36 -7.45 9.63
CA ILE A 42 4.14 -8.33 8.76
C ILE A 42 5.60 -7.94 8.90
N ASP A 43 6.43 -8.96 9.11
CA ASP A 43 7.88 -8.89 8.96
C ASP A 43 8.22 -8.91 7.47
N LEU A 44 8.81 -7.82 6.97
CA LEU A 44 9.19 -7.66 5.58
C LEU A 44 10.51 -8.38 5.24
N VAL A 45 11.35 -8.69 6.22
CA VAL A 45 12.59 -9.46 6.04
C VAL A 45 12.26 -10.93 5.85
N ASN A 46 11.40 -11.47 6.72
CA ASN A 46 11.02 -12.88 6.69
C ASN A 46 9.75 -13.16 5.87
N ALA A 47 9.11 -12.12 5.32
CA ALA A 47 7.87 -12.20 4.56
C ALA A 47 6.73 -12.93 5.32
N ALA A 48 6.64 -12.71 6.63
CA ALA A 48 5.80 -13.47 7.54
C ALA A 48 4.84 -12.57 8.31
N LEU A 49 3.61 -13.04 8.53
CA LEU A 49 2.67 -12.40 9.45
C LEU A 49 3.15 -12.63 10.88
N ILE A 50 3.42 -11.56 11.62
CA ILE A 50 3.81 -11.62 13.04
C ILE A 50 2.55 -11.81 13.89
N TRP A 51 1.56 -10.94 13.71
CA TRP A 51 0.28 -11.01 14.40
C TRP A 51 -0.86 -10.42 13.58
N LYS A 52 -2.07 -10.88 13.88
CA LYS A 52 -3.36 -10.32 13.47
C LYS A 52 -4.27 -10.29 14.69
N GLN A 53 -4.83 -9.12 15.04
CA GLN A 53 -5.72 -9.01 16.19
C GLN A 53 -6.72 -7.86 16.06
N SER A 54 -7.78 -7.89 16.87
CA SER A 54 -8.66 -6.73 17.05
C SER A 54 -7.86 -5.56 17.62
N SER A 55 -8.15 -4.33 17.19
CA SER A 55 -7.50 -3.16 17.78
C SER A 55 -7.85 -3.03 19.27
N PRO A 56 -6.86 -2.81 20.16
CA PRO A 56 -7.10 -2.68 21.59
C PRO A 56 -7.85 -1.39 21.98
N ILE A 57 -7.97 -0.41 21.06
CA ILE A 57 -8.66 0.86 21.32
C ILE A 57 -10.19 0.69 21.29
N ASN A 58 -10.69 -0.41 20.72
CA ASN A 58 -12.11 -0.78 20.72
C ASN A 58 -13.08 0.32 20.22
N THR A 59 -12.63 1.16 19.29
CA THR A 59 -13.44 2.21 18.67
C THR A 59 -13.38 2.12 17.14
N TRP A 60 -14.47 2.49 16.47
CA TRP A 60 -14.47 2.65 15.01
C TRP A 60 -13.71 3.90 14.55
N TRP A 61 -13.64 4.90 15.44
CA TRP A 61 -13.04 6.21 15.21
C TRP A 61 -11.57 6.19 15.61
N GLN A 62 -10.80 5.33 14.97
CA GLN A 62 -9.35 5.30 15.08
C GLN A 62 -8.71 5.29 13.69
N SER A 63 -7.41 5.50 13.60
CA SER A 63 -6.64 5.26 12.38
C SER A 63 -5.21 4.91 12.74
N LEU A 64 -4.59 4.09 11.91
CA LEU A 64 -3.15 3.85 11.95
C LEU A 64 -2.42 5.19 11.71
N GLY A 65 -1.57 5.56 12.66
CA GLY A 65 -0.70 6.74 12.63
C GLY A 65 0.68 6.40 12.10
N LYS A 66 1.74 6.91 12.70
CA LYS A 66 3.13 6.56 12.34
C LYS A 66 3.56 5.23 12.95
N LEU A 67 4.64 4.63 12.45
CA LEU A 67 5.36 3.56 13.14
C LEU A 67 6.88 3.71 13.02
N ASN A 68 7.59 2.98 13.86
CA ASN A 68 8.99 2.60 13.70
C ASN A 68 9.13 1.09 13.96
N ASP A 69 10.35 0.56 14.10
CA ASP A 69 10.57 -0.88 14.34
C ASP A 69 10.33 -1.35 15.78
N ASP A 70 9.82 -0.46 16.65
CA ASP A 70 9.48 -0.78 18.03
C ASP A 70 8.01 -0.55 18.35
N LEU A 71 7.42 0.50 17.76
CA LEU A 71 6.13 1.06 18.13
C LEU A 71 5.25 1.39 16.92
N VAL A 72 3.95 1.19 17.11
CA VAL A 72 2.87 1.56 16.18
C VAL A 72 1.98 2.61 16.86
N GLU A 73 1.83 3.78 16.26
CA GLU A 73 0.89 4.82 16.72
C GLU A 73 -0.52 4.52 16.21
N ILE A 74 -1.50 4.58 17.11
CA ILE A 74 -2.92 4.56 16.79
C ILE A 74 -3.53 5.88 17.25
N ILE A 75 -4.18 6.57 16.32
CA ILE A 75 -4.80 7.87 16.56
C ILE A 75 -6.30 7.64 16.75
N GLU A 76 -6.84 8.08 17.88
CA GLU A 76 -8.27 8.05 18.17
C GLU A 76 -8.92 9.41 17.88
N PHE A 77 -10.18 9.38 17.42
CA PHE A 77 -10.93 10.56 17.01
C PHE A 77 -12.29 10.67 17.72
N SER A 78 -12.75 11.91 17.88
CA SER A 78 -13.96 12.30 18.61
C SER A 78 -15.29 12.07 17.90
N GLU A 79 -15.34 11.39 16.73
CA GLU A 79 -16.51 11.04 15.87
C GLU A 79 -16.55 11.66 14.44
N GLU A 80 -17.48 11.13 13.63
CA GLU A 80 -17.57 11.09 12.14
C GLU A 80 -17.56 12.44 11.41
N THR A 81 -18.16 13.49 12.00
CA THR A 81 -18.51 14.69 11.22
C THR A 81 -17.42 15.76 11.23
N LYS A 82 -16.55 15.77 12.24
CA LYS A 82 -15.34 16.61 12.34
C LYS A 82 -14.31 15.91 13.24
N PRO A 83 -13.54 14.94 12.71
CA PRO A 83 -12.63 14.16 13.54
C PRO A 83 -11.57 15.07 14.15
N GLN A 84 -11.63 15.25 15.47
CA GLN A 84 -10.55 15.83 16.25
C GLN A 84 -9.80 14.69 16.92
N VAL A 85 -8.46 14.76 16.89
CA VAL A 85 -7.62 13.81 17.61
C VAL A 85 -7.94 13.92 19.09
N THR A 86 -8.45 12.85 19.69
CA THR A 86 -8.75 12.78 21.13
C THR A 86 -7.56 12.23 21.89
N GLN A 87 -6.97 11.14 21.38
CA GLN A 87 -5.89 10.43 22.04
C GLN A 87 -4.96 9.78 21.01
N LYS A 88 -3.72 9.57 21.43
CA LYS A 88 -2.74 8.73 20.73
C LYS A 88 -2.37 7.57 21.63
N HIS A 89 -2.37 6.39 21.06
CA HIS A 89 -1.99 5.15 21.72
C HIS A 89 -0.81 4.54 20.97
N TYR A 90 -0.01 3.75 21.67
CA TYR A 90 1.16 3.11 21.07
C TYR A 90 1.10 1.62 21.33
N LEU A 91 1.36 0.82 20.31
CA LEU A 91 1.44 -0.64 20.41
C LEU A 91 2.88 -1.07 20.24
N ASN A 92 3.30 -2.10 20.96
CA ASN A 92 4.58 -2.77 20.69
C ASN A 92 4.48 -3.53 19.38
N ILE A 93 5.41 -3.32 18.44
CA ILE A 93 5.30 -3.88 17.10
C ILE A 93 5.46 -5.41 17.05
N GLN A 94 6.14 -6.01 18.03
CA GLN A 94 6.39 -7.45 18.06
C GLN A 94 5.17 -8.24 18.58
N THR A 95 4.34 -7.60 19.42
CA THR A 95 3.23 -8.26 20.13
C THR A 95 1.86 -7.71 19.74
N GLY A 96 1.79 -6.47 19.26
CA GLY A 96 0.53 -5.74 19.04
C GLY A 96 -0.11 -5.21 20.32
N GLU A 97 0.47 -5.47 21.50
CA GLU A 97 -0.09 -5.06 22.79
C GLU A 97 0.14 -3.57 23.06
N LEU A 98 -0.75 -2.95 23.86
CA LEU A 98 -0.59 -1.57 24.30
C LEU A 98 0.74 -1.39 25.03
N SER A 99 1.53 -0.44 24.56
CA SER A 99 2.77 -0.03 25.19
C SER A 99 2.49 1.13 26.15
N GLY A 100 2.96 1.00 27.39
CA GLY A 100 3.00 2.12 28.34
C GLY A 100 4.09 3.15 28.01
N HIS A 101 4.91 2.89 26.98
CA HIS A 101 5.96 3.79 26.54
C HIS A 101 5.36 4.99 25.79
N ILE A 102 5.62 6.20 26.29
CA ILE A 102 5.27 7.44 25.60
C ILE A 102 6.48 7.86 24.77
N PRO A 103 6.34 7.99 23.44
CA PRO A 103 7.43 8.44 22.60
C PRO A 103 8.02 9.77 23.04
N GLN A 104 9.32 9.78 23.28
CA GLN A 104 10.15 10.96 23.42
C GLN A 104 10.52 11.50 22.04
N VAL A 105 10.97 12.75 21.96
CA VAL A 105 11.45 13.37 20.70
C VAL A 105 12.59 12.56 20.04
N SER A 106 13.34 11.79 20.84
CA SER A 106 14.40 10.89 20.39
C SER A 106 13.91 9.59 19.77
N ASP A 107 12.67 9.18 20.06
CA ASP A 107 12.09 8.01 19.41
C ASP A 107 11.85 8.43 17.98
N ASN A 108 12.68 7.90 17.09
CA ASN A 108 12.69 8.22 15.67
C ASN A 108 11.40 7.72 15.00
N PHE A 109 10.27 8.35 15.30
CA PHE A 109 9.13 8.53 14.40
C PHE A 109 9.49 9.57 13.33
N SER A 110 10.76 9.55 12.90
CA SER A 110 11.27 10.33 11.80
C SER A 110 10.38 10.09 10.60
N SER A 111 9.98 11.17 9.96
CA SER A 111 9.03 11.13 8.87
C SER A 111 9.49 10.23 7.73
N HIS A 112 10.80 10.11 7.43
CA HIS A 112 11.33 9.24 6.36
C HIS A 112 12.86 9.00 6.46
N PRO A 113 13.42 8.19 7.38
CA PRO A 113 14.82 7.77 7.25
C PRO A 113 14.99 6.68 6.17
N TYR A 114 13.89 6.00 5.81
CA TYR A 114 13.87 4.95 4.79
C TYR A 114 13.23 5.48 3.51
N ARG A 115 14.01 5.52 2.42
CA ARG A 115 13.52 5.90 1.09
C ARG A 115 12.68 4.77 0.50
N TYR A 116 11.39 4.74 0.84
CA TYR A 116 10.42 4.13 -0.07
C TYR A 116 10.16 5.08 -1.24
N LEU A 117 10.04 4.50 -2.43
CA LEU A 117 9.72 5.19 -3.66
C LEU A 117 8.22 5.13 -3.87
N GLN A 118 7.63 6.31 -3.99
CA GLN A 118 6.24 6.47 -4.40
C GLN A 118 6.19 6.69 -5.91
N PRO A 119 5.21 6.10 -6.60
CA PRO A 119 5.07 6.34 -8.02
C PRO A 119 4.58 7.77 -8.28
N VAL A 120 4.92 8.29 -9.46
CA VAL A 120 4.43 9.58 -9.94
C VAL A 120 3.11 9.35 -10.69
N HIS A 121 2.08 10.07 -10.30
CA HIS A 121 0.78 10.03 -10.95
C HIS A 121 0.75 10.95 -12.18
N TYR A 122 0.41 10.39 -13.35
CA TYR A 122 0.22 11.13 -14.59
C TYR A 122 -1.22 10.97 -15.08
N THR A 123 -1.98 12.06 -15.13
CA THR A 123 -3.32 12.07 -15.74
C THR A 123 -3.24 12.18 -17.26
N GLU A 124 -4.37 11.94 -17.95
CA GLU A 124 -4.49 12.15 -19.41
C GLU A 124 -4.10 13.56 -19.88
N GLN A 125 -4.23 14.57 -19.02
CA GLN A 125 -3.89 15.96 -19.35
C GLN A 125 -2.39 16.24 -19.23
N ASN A 126 -1.60 15.31 -18.69
CA ASN A 126 -0.17 15.47 -18.50
C ASN A 126 0.60 15.27 -19.81
N GLU A 127 1.63 16.10 -20.07
CA GLU A 127 2.42 16.07 -21.31
C GLU A 127 3.17 14.75 -21.55
N TYR A 128 3.49 14.00 -20.49
CA TYR A 128 4.19 12.71 -20.58
C TYR A 128 3.24 11.53 -20.83
N PHE A 129 1.93 11.68 -20.56
CA PHE A 129 0.95 10.60 -20.73
C PHE A 129 0.92 10.02 -22.15
N PRO A 130 0.95 10.81 -23.25
CA PRO A 130 0.98 10.26 -24.60
C PRO A 130 2.18 9.34 -24.89
N ALA A 131 3.32 9.55 -24.24
CA ALA A 131 4.49 8.67 -24.39
C ALA A 131 4.26 7.32 -23.70
N ILE A 132 3.71 7.34 -22.48
CA ILE A 132 3.36 6.14 -21.70
C ILE A 132 2.25 5.35 -22.39
N HIS A 133 1.23 6.04 -22.91
CA HIS A 133 0.15 5.45 -23.71
C HIS A 133 0.72 4.71 -24.93
N ARG A 134 1.56 5.36 -25.75
CA ARG A 134 2.20 4.71 -26.90
C ARG A 134 3.07 3.52 -26.51
N PHE A 135 3.75 3.59 -25.36
CA PHE A 135 4.54 2.48 -24.84
C PHE A 135 3.65 1.28 -24.52
N LEU A 136 2.57 1.47 -23.74
CA LEU A 136 1.65 0.39 -23.36
C LEU A 136 0.84 -0.15 -24.55
N TYR A 137 0.43 0.72 -25.48
CA TYR A 137 -0.23 0.30 -26.72
C TYR A 137 0.68 -0.62 -27.55
N ARG A 138 1.96 -0.27 -27.72
CA ARG A 138 2.90 -1.12 -28.48
C ARG A 138 3.26 -2.41 -27.76
N LEU A 139 3.32 -2.37 -26.43
CA LEU A 139 3.74 -3.51 -25.63
C LEU A 139 2.62 -4.55 -25.44
N LEU A 140 1.42 -4.08 -25.11
CA LEU A 140 0.30 -4.93 -24.67
C LEU A 140 -0.92 -4.85 -25.60
N ASN A 141 -0.90 -3.98 -26.62
CA ASN A 141 -2.06 -3.67 -27.47
C ASN A 141 -3.28 -3.20 -26.67
N VAL A 142 -3.04 -2.31 -25.69
CA VAL A 142 -4.08 -1.73 -24.82
C VAL A 142 -4.22 -0.23 -25.04
N ASP A 143 -5.46 0.25 -24.97
CA ASP A 143 -5.80 1.68 -25.02
C ASP A 143 -6.08 2.18 -23.60
N ILE A 144 -5.05 2.69 -22.95
CA ILE A 144 -5.15 3.14 -21.55
C ILE A 144 -5.92 4.46 -21.46
N GLN A 145 -6.60 4.65 -20.32
CA GLN A 145 -7.41 5.85 -20.07
C GLN A 145 -7.15 6.40 -18.66
N LYS A 146 -7.63 7.63 -18.44
CA LYS A 146 -7.67 8.44 -17.20
C LYS A 146 -6.32 8.83 -16.59
N GLY A 147 -5.43 7.88 -16.37
CA GLY A 147 -4.13 8.14 -15.77
C GLY A 147 -3.30 6.89 -15.57
N VAL A 148 -2.10 7.08 -15.03
CA VAL A 148 -1.17 6.02 -14.65
C VAL A 148 -0.41 6.42 -13.39
N ASP A 149 0.00 5.44 -12.59
CA ASP A 149 1.07 5.62 -11.61
C ASP A 149 2.35 4.99 -12.17
N TYR A 150 3.42 5.77 -12.29
CA TYR A 150 4.66 5.36 -12.95
C TYR A 150 5.86 5.44 -12.01
N LEU A 151 6.69 4.41 -12.00
CA LEU A 151 7.96 4.39 -11.27
C LEU A 151 9.03 3.59 -12.04
N GLU A 152 10.23 4.14 -12.10
CA GLU A 152 11.42 3.41 -12.52
C GLU A 152 12.21 2.93 -11.30
N TYR A 153 12.61 1.66 -11.30
CA TYR A 153 13.42 1.06 -10.25
C TYR A 153 14.46 0.12 -10.82
N LYS A 154 15.75 0.47 -10.65
CA LYS A 154 16.89 -0.24 -11.27
C LYS A 154 16.68 -0.38 -12.79
N ASP A 155 16.55 -1.60 -13.29
CA ASP A 155 16.34 -1.94 -14.71
C ASP A 155 14.86 -2.15 -15.06
N LYS A 156 13.94 -1.84 -14.14
CA LYS A 156 12.50 -2.10 -14.29
C LYS A 156 11.71 -0.81 -14.40
N ILE A 157 10.63 -0.90 -15.17
CA ILE A 157 9.55 0.09 -15.20
C ILE A 157 8.32 -0.57 -14.58
N ILE A 158 7.71 0.12 -13.63
CA ILE A 158 6.51 -0.31 -12.91
C ILE A 158 5.41 0.70 -13.22
N ILE A 159 4.28 0.21 -13.75
CA ILE A 159 3.18 1.07 -14.22
C ILE A 159 1.86 0.51 -13.71
N SER A 160 1.15 1.29 -12.91
CA SER A 160 -0.29 1.13 -12.71
C SER A 160 -1.01 1.82 -13.85
N TYR A 161 -1.91 1.14 -14.56
CA TYR A 161 -2.67 1.71 -15.67
C TYR A 161 -4.14 1.34 -15.61
N TYR A 162 -5.00 2.13 -16.25
CA TYR A 162 -6.45 1.89 -16.27
C TYR A 162 -6.96 1.59 -17.66
N LEU A 163 -7.86 0.60 -17.74
CA LEU A 163 -8.70 0.32 -18.90
C LEU A 163 -10.16 0.60 -18.53
N TYR A 164 -10.94 1.14 -19.46
CA TYR A 164 -12.39 1.27 -19.26
C TYR A 164 -13.09 0.07 -19.89
N GLN A 165 -13.70 -0.78 -19.06
CA GLN A 165 -14.38 -2.00 -19.46
C GLN A 165 -15.68 -2.15 -18.67
N GLU A 166 -16.77 -2.51 -19.35
CA GLU A 166 -18.07 -2.79 -18.71
C GLU A 166 -18.56 -1.65 -17.79
N ASN A 167 -18.39 -0.40 -18.22
CA ASN A 167 -18.70 0.81 -17.44
C ASN A 167 -17.93 0.95 -16.11
N ARG A 168 -16.78 0.27 -15.99
CA ARG A 168 -15.88 0.36 -14.85
C ARG A 168 -14.45 0.63 -15.30
N LEU A 169 -13.66 1.17 -14.38
CA LEU A 169 -12.21 1.26 -14.53
C LEU A 169 -11.57 0.01 -13.96
N TRP A 170 -10.82 -0.68 -14.80
CA TRP A 170 -10.00 -1.82 -14.42
C TRP A 170 -8.57 -1.35 -14.26
N ASN A 171 -8.06 -1.45 -13.04
CA ASN A 171 -6.71 -1.01 -12.73
C ASN A 171 -5.74 -2.19 -12.76
N TYR A 172 -4.72 -2.12 -13.60
CA TYR A 172 -3.70 -3.14 -13.76
C TYR A 172 -2.35 -2.64 -13.24
N LEU A 173 -1.55 -3.54 -12.69
CA LEU A 173 -0.14 -3.32 -12.35
C LEU A 173 0.76 -4.10 -13.30
N LEU A 174 1.62 -3.36 -13.99
CA LEU A 174 2.63 -3.89 -14.91
C LEU A 174 4.03 -3.72 -14.30
N VAL A 175 4.86 -4.75 -14.42
CA VAL A 175 6.31 -4.67 -14.24
C VAL A 175 6.99 -5.21 -15.49
N VAL A 176 7.89 -4.42 -16.06
CA VAL A 176 8.68 -4.80 -17.25
C VAL A 176 10.16 -4.52 -17.00
N ASN A 177 11.04 -5.27 -17.65
CA ASN A 177 12.47 -4.96 -17.65
C ASN A 177 12.89 -4.08 -18.85
N ASN A 178 14.16 -3.70 -18.90
CA ASN A 178 14.76 -2.92 -19.98
C ASN A 178 14.70 -3.59 -21.39
N ARG A 179 14.43 -4.90 -21.46
CA ARG A 179 14.19 -5.64 -22.70
C ARG A 179 12.72 -5.64 -23.12
N LYS A 180 11.86 -4.96 -22.37
CA LYS A 180 10.40 -4.93 -22.53
C LYS A 180 9.74 -6.29 -22.33
N GLU A 181 10.40 -7.20 -21.60
CA GLU A 181 9.78 -8.44 -21.18
C GLU A 181 8.84 -8.14 -20.01
N VAL A 182 7.61 -8.64 -20.09
CA VAL A 182 6.62 -8.51 -19.01
C VAL A 182 6.98 -9.49 -17.90
N LEU A 183 7.30 -8.96 -16.73
CA LEU A 183 7.64 -9.74 -15.53
C LEU A 183 6.42 -9.94 -14.63
N LEU A 184 5.48 -8.99 -14.63
CA LEU A 184 4.22 -9.03 -13.88
C LEU A 184 3.17 -8.22 -14.65
N ASN A 185 1.95 -8.76 -14.80
CA ASN A 185 0.80 -7.98 -15.25
C ASN A 185 -0.45 -8.50 -14.53
N GLU A 186 -0.94 -7.78 -13.53
CA GLU A 186 -2.06 -8.21 -12.70
C GLU A 186 -3.17 -7.16 -12.65
N LEU A 187 -4.43 -7.60 -12.79
CA LEU A 187 -5.59 -6.80 -12.40
C LEU A 187 -5.57 -6.61 -10.87
N LEU A 188 -5.55 -5.36 -10.43
CA LEU A 188 -5.56 -4.95 -9.03
C LEU A 188 -6.98 -4.77 -8.50
N THR A 189 -7.82 -4.02 -9.21
CA THR A 189 -9.20 -3.78 -8.79
C THR A 189 -10.04 -3.31 -9.96
N GLU A 190 -11.34 -3.50 -9.82
CA GLU A 190 -12.36 -2.80 -10.59
C GLU A 190 -12.95 -1.68 -9.72
N SER A 191 -13.10 -0.48 -10.27
CA SER A 191 -13.62 0.68 -9.54
C SER A 191 -14.36 1.65 -10.44
N GLU A 192 -15.17 2.53 -9.85
CA GLU A 192 -15.83 3.62 -10.58
C GLU A 192 -14.90 4.84 -10.77
N GLY A 193 -13.83 4.93 -9.96
CA GLY A 193 -12.87 6.04 -9.98
C GLY A 193 -11.42 5.56 -9.95
N LEU A 194 -10.49 6.51 -9.98
CA LEU A 194 -9.05 6.25 -9.91
C LEU A 194 -8.60 5.94 -8.47
N GLY A 195 -7.62 5.04 -8.37
CA GLY A 195 -6.77 4.93 -7.19
C GLY A 195 -5.61 5.92 -7.30
N LEU A 196 -5.11 6.37 -6.16
CA LEU A 196 -3.86 7.13 -6.05
C LEU A 196 -2.90 6.34 -5.18
N GLY A 197 -1.60 6.35 -5.49
CA GLY A 197 -0.60 5.62 -4.72
C GLY A 197 -0.82 4.12 -4.79
N THR A 198 -1.11 3.60 -5.99
CA THR A 198 -1.57 2.22 -6.20
C THR A 198 -0.57 1.16 -5.72
N PHE A 199 0.72 1.49 -5.75
CA PHE A 199 1.80 0.64 -5.26
C PHE A 199 2.90 1.48 -4.61
N THR A 200 3.80 0.83 -3.89
CA THR A 200 5.00 1.45 -3.31
C THR A 200 6.17 0.50 -3.49
N VAL A 201 7.37 1.04 -3.66
CA VAL A 201 8.61 0.25 -3.61
C VAL A 201 9.41 0.65 -2.38
N LYS A 202 9.51 -0.25 -1.41
CA LYS A 202 10.51 -0.21 -0.32
C LYS A 202 11.74 -1.00 -0.80
N PRO A 203 13.00 -0.71 -0.43
CA PRO A 203 14.16 -1.29 -1.12
C PRO A 203 13.98 -2.77 -1.49
N GLU A 204 13.97 -3.04 -2.79
CA GLU A 204 13.80 -4.37 -3.41
C GLU A 204 12.44 -5.06 -3.23
N ILE A 205 11.46 -4.43 -2.58
CA ILE A 205 10.12 -4.98 -2.37
C ILE A 205 9.06 -4.06 -2.99
N LEU A 206 8.38 -4.55 -4.02
CA LEU A 206 7.13 -4.00 -4.54
C LEU A 206 5.97 -4.43 -3.66
N LEU A 207 5.23 -3.45 -3.14
CA LEU A 207 4.05 -3.64 -2.31
C LEU A 207 2.82 -3.05 -2.99
N TYR A 208 1.73 -3.78 -3.01
CA TYR A 208 0.44 -3.29 -3.53
C TYR A 208 -0.75 -4.01 -2.89
N VAL A 209 -1.91 -3.37 -2.97
CA VAL A 209 -3.20 -3.94 -2.55
C VAL A 209 -4.02 -4.34 -3.77
N LYS A 210 -4.56 -5.55 -3.74
CA LYS A 210 -5.46 -6.10 -4.75
C LYS A 210 -6.84 -6.36 -4.12
N ASN A 211 -7.90 -6.02 -4.87
CA ASN A 211 -9.30 -6.17 -4.48
C ASN A 211 -9.63 -5.58 -3.10
N LYS A 212 -8.89 -4.56 -2.67
CA LYS A 212 -8.97 -3.92 -1.34
C LYS A 212 -8.71 -4.83 -0.14
N SER A 213 -8.51 -6.14 -0.30
CA SER A 213 -8.39 -7.09 0.81
C SER A 213 -7.21 -8.05 0.68
N GLN A 214 -6.43 -7.95 -0.40
CA GLN A 214 -5.27 -8.77 -0.65
C GLN A 214 -4.02 -7.90 -0.63
N LEU A 215 -3.06 -8.22 0.23
CA LEU A 215 -1.78 -7.53 0.32
C LEU A 215 -0.69 -8.38 -0.33
N HIS A 216 0.00 -7.82 -1.30
CA HIS A 216 1.02 -8.50 -2.09
C HIS A 216 2.38 -7.87 -1.89
N GLY A 217 3.40 -8.72 -1.75
CA GLY A 217 4.81 -8.33 -1.71
C GLY A 217 5.61 -9.12 -2.73
N TYR A 218 6.39 -8.43 -3.56
CA TYR A 218 7.26 -9.03 -4.57
C TYR A 218 8.67 -8.47 -4.49
N GLU A 219 9.65 -9.36 -4.59
CA GLU A 219 11.05 -9.03 -4.71
C GLU A 219 11.38 -8.52 -6.13
N LEU A 220 12.06 -7.37 -6.20
CA LEU A 220 12.53 -6.69 -7.42
C LEU A 220 14.06 -6.84 -7.55
N ASN A 221 14.53 -8.08 -7.69
CA ASN A 221 15.94 -8.39 -7.95
C ASN A 221 16.40 -7.93 -9.32
#